data_AF-A0A1S8D341-F1
#
_entry.id   AF-A0A1S8D341-F1
#
_cell.length_a   1.000
_cell.length_b   1.000
_cell.length_c   1.000
_cell.angle_alpha   90.00
_cell.angle_beta   90.00
_cell.angle_gamma   90.00
#
_symmetry.space_group_name_H-M   'P 1'
#
loop_
_entity.id
_entity.type
_entity.pdbx_description
1 polymer ?
#
loop_
_entity_poly.entity_id
_entity_poly.type
_entity_poly.pdbx_seq_one_letter_code
_entity_poly.pdbx_strand_id
1 'polypeptide(L)'
;MFRPSRGWRKSRPVRPCACPAPSPEDLLTVTRVIEAGFQVGFDGAVIIQGADTIEESAFLLDVPVTGDKPVVMRTCPALSRWRLRRRPVGSAPWPC
;
A
#
# COMPACT_ATOMS: atom_id res chain seq x y z
N MET A 1 -11.97 -6.05 19.26
CA MET A 1 -13.23 -5.92 18.47
C MET A 1 -13.19 -4.58 17.76
N PHE A 2 -12.83 -4.54 16.47
CA PHE A 2 -12.71 -3.29 15.69
C PHE A 2 -14.10 -2.83 15.25
N ARG A 3 -14.56 -1.67 15.75
CA ARG A 3 -15.81 -1.04 15.31
C ARG A 3 -15.51 -0.15 14.09
N PRO A 4 -16.07 -0.41 12.90
CA PRO A 4 -15.85 0.45 11.76
C PRO A 4 -16.62 1.77 11.96
N SER A 5 -15.91 2.86 12.22
CA SER A 5 -16.46 4.22 12.21
C SER A 5 -16.86 4.59 10.77
N ARG A 6 -18.06 5.18 10.62
CA ARG A 6 -18.69 5.56 9.35
C ARG A 6 -17.99 6.75 8.67
N GLY A 7 -16.72 6.62 8.31
CA GLY A 7 -15.93 7.75 7.82
C GLY A 7 -14.63 7.42 7.12
N TRP A 8 -14.52 6.28 6.43
CA TRP A 8 -13.32 5.98 5.64
C TRP A 8 -13.19 6.97 4.49
N ARG A 9 -12.36 8.00 4.68
CA ARG A 9 -11.90 8.85 3.58
C ARG A 9 -11.02 7.98 2.69
N LYS A 10 -11.41 7.78 1.43
CA LYS A 10 -10.56 7.06 0.47
C LYS A 10 -9.37 7.96 0.12
N SER A 11 -8.15 7.56 0.48
CA SER A 11 -6.95 8.17 -0.08
C SER A 11 -6.79 7.74 -1.54
N ARG A 12 -6.21 8.60 -2.37
CA ARG A 12 -5.86 8.27 -3.76
C ARG A 12 -4.73 7.22 -3.72
N PRO A 13 -4.72 6.21 -4.61
CA PRO A 13 -3.63 5.26 -4.68
C PRO A 13 -2.30 6.00 -4.94
N VAL A 14 -1.29 5.70 -4.11
CA VAL A 14 -0.02 6.45 -4.06
C VAL A 14 0.76 6.29 -5.35
N ARG A 15 0.96 5.05 -5.79
CA ARG A 15 1.46 4.67 -7.11
C ARG A 15 1.00 3.25 -7.44
N PRO A 16 0.36 3.02 -8.60
CA PRO A 16 0.21 1.67 -9.11
C PRO A 16 1.58 1.22 -9.65
N CYS A 17 2.27 0.35 -8.91
CA CYS A 17 3.45 -0.35 -9.38
C CYS A 17 3.12 -1.81 -9.72
N ALA A 18 3.78 -2.37 -10.74
CA ALA A 18 3.66 -3.79 -11.12
C ALA A 18 4.96 -4.57 -10.95
N CYS A 19 5.90 -4.02 -10.18
CA CYS A 19 7.17 -4.62 -9.83
C CYS A 19 6.91 -5.88 -8.98
N PRO A 20 7.71 -6.95 -9.14
CA PRO A 20 7.61 -8.15 -8.31
C PRO A 20 7.89 -7.85 -6.83
N ALA A 21 8.74 -6.85 -6.57
CA ALA A 21 9.07 -6.35 -5.25
C ALA A 21 9.20 -4.81 -5.29
N PRO A 22 8.78 -4.08 -4.25
CA PRO A 22 9.02 -2.64 -4.13
C PRO A 22 10.50 -2.36 -3.87
N SER A 23 11.01 -1.24 -4.37
CA SER A 23 12.34 -0.75 -3.99
C SER A 23 12.31 -0.11 -2.58
N PRO A 24 13.46 0.07 -1.91
CA PRO A 24 13.51 0.84 -0.66
C PRO A 24 12.93 2.25 -0.80
N GLU A 25 13.12 2.91 -1.95
CA GLU A 25 12.57 4.24 -2.25
C GLU A 25 11.04 4.23 -2.38
N ASP A 26 10.48 3.14 -2.90
CA ASP A 26 9.03 2.95 -2.92
C ASP A 26 8.48 2.83 -1.49
N LEU A 27 9.16 2.06 -0.61
CA LEU A 27 8.78 1.93 0.79
C LEU A 27 8.83 3.28 1.50
N LEU A 28 9.88 4.08 1.30
CA LEU A 28 9.98 5.44 1.85
C LEU A 28 8.86 6.36 1.33
N THR A 29 8.47 6.20 0.07
CA THR A 29 7.34 6.94 -0.52
C THR A 29 6.03 6.57 0.17
N VAL A 30 5.81 5.28 0.43
CA VAL A 30 4.64 4.79 1.17
C VAL A 30 4.64 5.34 2.60
N THR A 31 5.76 5.29 3.32
CA THR A 31 5.91 5.85 4.68
C THR A 31 5.48 7.32 4.71
N ARG A 32 6.00 8.16 3.81
CA ARG A 32 5.66 9.59 3.76
C ARG A 32 4.16 9.84 3.56
N VAL A 33 3.49 9.00 2.78
CA VAL A 33 2.04 9.12 2.60
C VAL A 33 1.28 8.72 3.86
N ILE A 34 1.71 7.67 4.54
CA ILE A 34 1.10 7.23 5.80
C ILE A 34 1.21 8.34 6.84
N GLU A 35 2.41 8.90 7.02
CA GLU A 35 2.66 10.02 7.93
C GLU A 35 1.82 11.24 7.60
N ALA A 36 1.77 11.65 6.32
CA ALA A 36 0.93 12.76 5.87
C ALA A 36 -0.56 12.48 6.14
N GLY A 37 -1.03 11.25 5.95
CA GLY A 37 -2.38 10.85 6.34
C GLY A 37 -2.60 10.99 7.85
N PHE A 38 -1.65 10.54 8.66
CA PHE A 38 -1.77 10.65 10.10
C PHE A 38 -1.83 12.11 10.58
N GLN A 39 -1.10 13.03 9.94
CA GLN A 39 -1.16 14.47 10.20
C GLN A 39 -2.52 15.09 9.80
N VAL A 40 -3.18 14.56 8.76
CA VAL A 40 -4.52 14.99 8.33
C VAL A 40 -5.65 14.39 9.20
N GLY A 41 -5.29 13.53 10.17
CA GLY A 41 -6.24 12.96 11.13
C GLY A 41 -6.81 11.60 10.72
N PHE A 42 -6.13 10.85 9.83
CA PHE A 42 -6.48 9.46 9.58
C PHE A 42 -6.18 8.58 10.80
N ASP A 43 -7.06 7.61 11.08
CA ASP A 43 -6.96 6.69 12.22
C ASP A 43 -6.04 5.49 11.97
N GLY A 44 -5.63 5.24 10.72
CA GLY A 44 -4.82 4.08 10.34
C GLY A 44 -4.58 4.00 8.84
N ALA A 45 -3.72 3.06 8.43
CA ALA A 45 -3.39 2.82 7.02
C ALA A 45 -3.50 1.33 6.67
N VAL A 46 -3.91 1.05 5.44
CA VAL A 46 -3.92 -0.31 4.87
C VAL A 46 -3.09 -0.31 3.61
N ILE A 47 -2.05 -1.16 3.58
CA ILE A 47 -1.15 -1.34 2.44
C ILE A 47 -1.55 -2.63 1.73
N ILE A 48 -1.74 -2.53 0.40
CA ILE A 48 -2.08 -3.67 -0.44
C ILE A 48 -0.88 -3.99 -1.33
N GLN A 49 -0.33 -5.19 -1.20
CA GLN A 49 0.84 -5.66 -1.96
C GLN A 49 0.62 -7.09 -2.51
N GLY A 50 1.45 -7.48 -3.49
CA GLY A 50 1.64 -8.88 -3.84
C GLY A 50 2.25 -9.67 -2.67
N ALA A 51 2.09 -11.00 -2.69
CA ALA A 51 2.56 -11.84 -1.59
C ALA A 51 4.08 -12.09 -1.61
N ASP A 52 4.72 -11.90 -2.77
CA ASP A 52 6.08 -12.38 -3.02
C ASP A 52 7.14 -11.83 -2.05
N THR A 53 6.98 -10.57 -1.59
CA THR A 53 7.92 -9.92 -0.66
C THR A 53 7.22 -9.17 0.48
N ILE A 54 6.01 -9.62 0.86
CA ILE A 54 5.18 -8.90 1.83
C ILE A 54 5.81 -8.89 3.23
N GLU A 55 6.51 -9.95 3.62
CA GLU A 55 7.11 -10.08 4.95
C GLU A 55 8.33 -9.17 5.11
N GLU A 56 9.20 -9.13 4.10
CA GLU A 56 10.38 -8.26 4.06
C GLU A 56 9.96 -6.79 4.00
N SER A 57 8.92 -6.49 3.22
CA SER A 57 8.39 -5.12 3.11
C SER A 57 7.74 -4.67 4.42
N ALA A 58 7.03 -5.58 5.12
CA ALA A 58 6.48 -5.29 6.45
C ALA A 58 7.60 -5.00 7.45
N PHE A 59 8.65 -5.83 7.46
CA PHE A 59 9.80 -5.64 8.34
C PHE A 59 10.51 -4.31 8.09
N LEU A 60 10.74 -3.95 6.82
CA LEU A 60 11.39 -2.68 6.48
C LEU A 60 10.54 -1.44 6.79
N LEU A 61 9.21 -1.55 6.75
CA LEU A 61 8.29 -0.46 7.09
C LEU A 61 8.05 -0.29 8.60
N ASP A 62 8.36 -1.31 9.41
CA ASP A 62 8.23 -1.25 10.86
C ASP A 62 9.17 -0.21 11.50
N VAL A 63 10.34 0.01 10.90
CA VAL A 63 11.35 0.96 11.41
C VAL A 63 10.94 2.44 11.22
N PRO A 64 10.54 2.89 10.00
CA PRO A 64 10.26 4.31 9.77
C PRO A 64 8.86 4.75 10.22
N VAL A 65 7.86 3.85 10.23
CA VAL A 65 6.49 4.22 10.64
C VAL A 65 6.40 4.17 12.16
N THR A 66 6.87 5.23 12.81
CA THR A 66 6.79 5.35 14.27
C THR A 66 5.45 5.97 14.69
N GLY A 67 4.67 5.25 15.50
CA GLY A 67 3.43 5.78 16.07
C GLY A 67 2.42 4.72 16.50
N ASP A 68 1.45 5.13 17.32
CA ASP A 68 0.45 4.21 17.91
C ASP A 68 -0.71 3.87 16.95
N LYS A 69 -0.74 4.48 15.76
CA LYS A 69 -1.82 4.31 14.80
C LYS A 69 -1.60 3.02 13.99
N PRO A 70 -2.64 2.18 13.82
CA PRO A 70 -2.50 0.89 13.15
C PRO A 70 -2.13 1.03 11.67
N VAL A 71 -1.11 0.28 11.25
CA VAL A 71 -0.78 0.04 9.85
C VAL A 71 -0.90 -1.45 9.56
N VAL A 72 -1.71 -1.80 8.56
CA VAL A 72 -2.01 -3.20 8.23
C VAL A 72 -1.57 -3.50 6.81
N MET A 73 -0.67 -4.46 6.65
CA MET A 73 -0.36 -5.05 5.35
C MET A 73 -1.33 -6.18 5.03
N ARG A 74 -1.84 -6.19 3.80
CA ARG A 74 -2.74 -7.23 3.30
C ARG A 74 -2.33 -7.65 1.89
N THR A 75 -2.25 -8.96 1.68
CA THR A 75 -2.18 -9.50 0.33
C THR A 75 -3.53 -9.26 -0.35
N CYS A 76 -3.52 -9.02 -1.66
CA CYS A 76 -4.72 -9.08 -2.47
C CYS A 76 -4.52 -10.09 -3.60
N PRO A 77 -4.92 -11.37 -3.41
CA PRO A 77 -4.77 -12.38 -4.45
C PRO A 77 -5.61 -12.07 -5.70
N ALA A 78 -6.66 -11.24 -5.56
CA ALA A 78 -7.49 -10.78 -6.68
C ALA A 78 -6.85 -9.65 -7.51
N LEU A 79 -5.79 -8.99 -7.02
CA LEU A 79 -5.14 -7.91 -7.74
C LEU A 79 -4.43 -8.42 -9.00
N SER A 80 -3.99 -9.68 -9.03
CA SER A 80 -3.51 -10.35 -10.26
C SER A 80 -4.61 -10.45 -11.34
N ARG A 81 -5.84 -10.79 -10.97
CA ARG A 81 -7.02 -10.85 -11.87
C ARG A 81 -7.56 -9.48 -12.27
N TRP A 82 -7.61 -8.52 -11.34
CA TRP A 82 -7.99 -7.14 -11.65
C TRP A 82 -6.96 -6.47 -12.59
N ARG A 83 -5.67 -6.77 -12.41
CA ARG A 83 -4.54 -6.28 -13.24
C ARG A 83 -4.61 -6.78 -14.68
N LEU A 84 -5.13 -8.00 -14.91
CA LEU A 84 -5.38 -8.55 -16.27
C LEU A 84 -6.65 -8.00 -16.92
N ARG A 85 -7.71 -7.71 -16.14
CA ARG A 85 -9.03 -7.34 -16.69
C ARG A 85 -9.18 -5.89 -17.15
N ARG A 86 -8.27 -4.98 -16.78
CA ARG A 86 -8.38 -3.54 -17.12
C ARG A 86 -7.18 -2.94 -17.86
N ARG A 87 -6.17 -3.73 -18.23
CA ARG A 87 -5.12 -3.21 -19.10
C ARG A 87 -5.68 -3.02 -20.51
N PRO A 88 -5.60 -1.81 -21.10
CA PRO A 88 -5.76 -1.67 -22.54
C PRO A 88 -4.72 -2.55 -23.23
N VAL A 89 -5.13 -3.33 -24.22
CA VAL A 89 -4.19 -4.08 -25.06
C VAL A 89 -3.18 -3.09 -25.64
N GLY A 90 -1.88 -3.31 -25.38
CA GLY A 90 -0.80 -2.44 -25.87
C GLY A 90 -0.27 -1.37 -24.90
N SER A 91 -0.74 -1.29 -23.66
CA SER A 91 -0.13 -0.38 -22.67
C SER A 91 1.32 -0.79 -22.34
N ALA A 92 2.23 0.19 -22.27
CA ALA A 92 3.61 -0.03 -21.82
C ALA A 92 3.66 -0.80 -20.49
N PRO A 93 4.69 -1.64 -20.24
CA PRO A 93 4.94 -2.20 -18.92
C PRO A 93 4.93 -1.07 -17.88
N TRP A 94 4.31 -1.31 -16.72
CA TRP A 94 4.55 -0.40 -15.61
C TRP A 94 6.05 -0.46 -15.34
N PRO A 95 6.74 0.68 -15.18
CA PRO A 95 8.13 0.65 -14.77
C PRO A 95 8.21 -0.15 -13.46
N CYS A 96 9.23 -1.02 -13.40
CA CYS A 96 9.70 -1.56 -12.14
C CYS A 96 10.26 -0.43 -11.26
#